data_AF-A0AAD7ZYK2-F1
#
_entry.id   AF-A0AAD7ZYK2-F1
#
_cell.length_a   1.000
_cell.length_b   1.000
_cell.length_c   1.000
_cell.angle_alpha   90.00
_cell.angle_beta   90.00
_cell.angle_gamma   90.00
#
_symmetry.space_group_name_H-M   'P 1'
#
loop_
_entity.id
_entity.type
_entity.pdbx_description
1 polymer ?
#
loop_
_entity_poly.entity_id
_entity_poly.type
_entity_poly.pdbx_seq_one_letter_code
_entity_poly.pdbx_strand_id
1 'polypeptide(L)'
;FQKFLTMVSLENARLKFAECVGLLTVLGEACGKTLERLYLWKAFTFDHLLTIQHSYCKEGTSTETRSFRYNYSKALSMYISLKVLAVNFSYLVGDNGEIILSLGSLTEGCFRELQLLCLEEDLSIVMSLYEGDEEEILPDSTWRKAREICPYMKVYMAIYSIPQHDLLKKFLSPSMPLCSFHLSSGLNAEPFCWQVDITLRTFICWYSLLLECLYLHLWQNRDILDGMLLNNCLDSFPYLKSLEFIGIIHHKDTIEKICKKIKDSKCLALKKLRILVQRIPSQCKLNLKLEIERIQKEYEGVFREKYIKLQIGMYRC
;
A
#
# COMPACT_ATOMS: atom_id res chain seq x y z
N PHE A 1 22.12 0.93 -25.92
CA PHE A 1 21.32 1.35 -24.76
C PHE A 1 21.51 2.85 -24.52
N GLN A 2 20.42 3.59 -24.23
CA GLN A 2 20.45 5.03 -24.00
C GLN A 2 21.24 5.36 -22.72
N LYS A 3 22.23 6.25 -22.79
CA LYS A 3 23.09 6.63 -21.64
C LYS A 3 22.38 7.48 -20.56
N PHE A 4 21.14 7.88 -20.79
CA PHE A 4 20.39 8.83 -19.95
C PHE A 4 19.00 8.32 -19.58
N LEU A 5 18.80 7.01 -19.54
CA LEU A 5 17.53 6.44 -19.13
C LEU A 5 17.30 6.69 -17.63
N THR A 6 16.25 7.44 -17.30
CA THR A 6 15.90 7.82 -15.91
C THR A 6 14.69 7.08 -15.37
N MET A 7 13.88 6.46 -16.25
CA MET A 7 12.68 5.73 -15.86
C MET A 7 12.47 4.50 -16.74
N VAL A 8 12.13 3.39 -16.10
CA VAL A 8 11.74 2.13 -16.73
C VAL A 8 10.47 1.62 -16.05
N SER A 9 9.47 1.24 -16.84
CA SER A 9 8.29 0.51 -16.38
C SER A 9 8.20 -0.84 -17.11
N LEU A 10 8.09 -1.90 -16.33
CA LEU A 10 7.82 -3.28 -16.75
C LEU A 10 6.49 -3.76 -16.15
N GLU A 11 5.58 -2.82 -15.89
CA GLU A 11 4.29 -3.13 -15.27
C GLU A 11 3.47 -4.07 -16.16
N ASN A 12 2.91 -5.12 -15.56
CA ASN A 12 2.14 -6.17 -16.25
C ASN A 12 2.92 -6.91 -17.35
N ALA A 13 4.26 -6.85 -17.36
CA ALA A 13 5.05 -7.52 -18.38
C ALA A 13 4.93 -9.06 -18.35
N ARG A 14 4.57 -9.65 -17.19
CA ARG A 14 4.38 -11.10 -17.00
C ARG A 14 5.56 -11.92 -17.55
N LEU A 15 6.77 -11.49 -17.21
CA LEU A 15 8.01 -12.17 -17.56
C LEU A 15 8.23 -13.37 -16.65
N LYS A 16 8.96 -14.38 -17.13
CA LYS A 16 9.49 -15.39 -16.22
C LYS A 16 10.53 -14.74 -15.30
N PHE A 17 10.67 -15.26 -14.08
CA PHE A 17 11.58 -14.67 -13.10
C PHE A 17 13.01 -14.56 -13.63
N ALA A 18 13.55 -15.62 -14.25
CA ALA A 18 14.91 -15.63 -14.81
C ALA A 18 15.10 -14.60 -15.94
N GLU A 19 14.11 -14.46 -16.83
CA GLU A 19 14.14 -13.47 -17.92
C GLU A 19 14.17 -12.05 -17.35
N CYS A 20 13.38 -11.79 -16.31
CA CYS A 20 13.36 -10.48 -15.69
C CYS A 20 14.63 -10.19 -14.89
N VAL A 21 15.20 -11.16 -14.17
CA VAL A 21 16.52 -11.00 -13.53
C VAL A 21 17.59 -10.68 -14.57
N GLY A 22 17.60 -11.37 -15.71
CA GLY A 22 18.50 -11.08 -16.82
C GLY A 22 18.32 -9.66 -17.35
N LEU A 23 17.07 -9.24 -17.59
CA LEU A 23 16.75 -7.88 -18.03
C LEU A 23 17.19 -6.82 -17.00
N LEU A 24 16.90 -7.03 -15.72
CA LEU A 24 17.30 -6.14 -14.63
C LEU A 24 18.82 -6.07 -14.47
N THR A 25 19.54 -7.16 -14.74
CA THR A 25 21.00 -7.14 -14.71
C THR A 25 21.55 -6.28 -15.84
N VAL A 26 21.07 -6.51 -17.08
CA VAL A 26 21.49 -5.72 -18.25
C VAL A 26 21.15 -4.23 -18.09
N LEU A 27 19.98 -3.91 -17.54
CA LEU A 27 19.58 -2.53 -17.23
C LEU A 27 20.45 -1.93 -16.11
N GLY A 28 20.78 -2.71 -15.08
CA GLY A 28 21.68 -2.29 -14.01
C GLY A 28 23.07 -1.93 -14.54
N GLU A 29 23.64 -2.79 -15.40
CA GLU A 29 24.93 -2.56 -16.06
C GLU A 29 24.92 -1.33 -16.95
N ALA A 30 23.85 -1.15 -17.74
CA ALA A 30 23.78 -0.09 -18.73
C ALA A 30 23.42 1.29 -18.13
N CYS A 31 22.49 1.33 -17.16
CA CYS A 31 21.89 2.56 -16.65
C CYS A 31 21.70 2.62 -15.12
N GLY A 32 22.28 1.72 -14.32
CA GLY A 32 22.13 1.73 -12.86
C GLY A 32 22.56 3.03 -12.16
N LYS A 33 23.46 3.81 -12.80
CA LYS A 33 23.93 5.14 -12.33
C LYS A 33 23.07 6.31 -12.77
N THR A 34 22.06 6.09 -13.61
CA THR A 34 21.19 7.16 -14.13
C THR A 34 19.71 6.88 -13.93
N LEU A 35 19.34 5.60 -13.73
CA LEU A 35 17.96 5.20 -13.54
C LEU A 35 17.46 5.65 -12.16
N GLU A 36 16.46 6.52 -12.14
CA GLU A 36 15.87 7.08 -10.93
C GLU A 36 14.55 6.39 -10.55
N ARG A 37 13.85 5.81 -11.53
CA ARG A 37 12.52 5.20 -11.31
C ARG A 37 12.41 3.85 -11.99
N LEU A 38 11.99 2.84 -11.22
CA LEU A 38 11.79 1.47 -11.70
C LEU A 38 10.43 0.96 -11.23
N TYR A 39 9.57 0.62 -12.19
CA TYR A 39 8.22 0.10 -11.92
C TYR A 39 8.13 -1.36 -12.37
N LEU A 40 7.80 -2.25 -11.44
CA LEU A 40 7.77 -3.70 -11.59
C LEU A 40 6.45 -4.32 -11.10
N TRP A 41 5.37 -3.55 -10.95
CA TRP A 41 4.09 -4.14 -10.55
C TRP A 41 3.61 -5.19 -11.56
N LYS A 42 3.33 -6.41 -11.09
CA LYS A 42 2.91 -7.56 -11.91
C LYS A 42 3.92 -7.88 -13.04
N ALA A 43 5.20 -7.58 -12.82
CA ALA A 43 6.26 -7.84 -13.80
C ALA A 43 6.57 -9.34 -13.94
N PHE A 44 6.38 -10.14 -12.90
CA PHE A 44 6.66 -11.59 -12.91
C PHE A 44 5.40 -12.44 -13.06
N THR A 45 5.54 -13.63 -13.66
CA THR A 45 4.52 -14.68 -13.59
C THR A 45 4.54 -15.41 -12.24
N PHE A 46 3.35 -15.73 -11.74
CA PHE A 46 3.12 -16.29 -10.41
C PHE A 46 3.68 -17.72 -10.25
N ASP A 47 3.51 -18.57 -11.26
CA ASP A 47 3.89 -20.00 -11.22
C ASP A 47 5.40 -20.20 -10.96
N HIS A 48 6.24 -19.27 -11.41
CA HIS A 48 7.69 -19.35 -11.20
C HIS A 48 8.16 -18.80 -9.85
N LEU A 49 7.45 -17.84 -9.27
CA LEU A 49 7.77 -17.34 -7.92
C LEU A 49 7.52 -18.43 -6.87
N LEU A 50 6.37 -19.11 -6.96
CA LEU A 50 6.06 -20.26 -6.10
C LEU A 50 7.07 -21.40 -6.25
N THR A 51 7.48 -21.72 -7.48
CA THR A 51 8.47 -22.79 -7.73
C THR A 51 9.84 -22.46 -7.12
N ILE A 52 10.28 -21.20 -7.24
CA ILE A 52 11.52 -20.70 -6.62
C ILE A 52 11.42 -20.71 -5.09
N GLN A 53 10.22 -20.55 -4.54
CA GLN A 53 9.99 -20.41 -3.11
C GLN A 53 9.72 -21.74 -2.40
N HIS A 54 9.02 -22.69 -3.02
CA HIS A 54 8.76 -24.03 -2.47
C HIS A 54 10.01 -24.93 -2.41
N SER A 55 11.03 -24.66 -3.22
CA SER A 55 12.32 -25.37 -3.16
C SER A 55 13.21 -24.98 -1.97
N TYR A 56 12.63 -24.36 -0.93
CA TYR A 56 13.33 -23.99 0.31
C TYR A 56 12.80 -24.78 1.52
N CYS A 57 11.53 -25.17 1.55
CA CYS A 57 10.93 -25.91 2.68
C CYS A 57 11.25 -27.42 2.66
N LYS A 58 11.88 -27.94 1.60
CA LYS A 58 12.38 -29.32 1.55
C LYS A 58 13.90 -29.31 1.64
N GLU A 59 14.44 -29.82 2.75
CA GLU A 59 15.86 -30.18 2.82
C GLU A 59 16.19 -31.08 1.61
N GLY A 60 17.02 -30.59 0.69
CA GLY A 60 17.47 -31.33 -0.49
C GLY A 60 17.18 -30.72 -1.86
N THR A 61 16.55 -29.54 -1.96
CA THR A 61 16.36 -28.87 -3.26
C THR A 61 17.53 -27.97 -3.67
N SER A 62 17.75 -27.90 -5.00
CA SER A 62 19.00 -27.61 -5.70
C SER A 62 19.66 -26.24 -5.44
N THR A 63 20.99 -26.21 -5.60
CA THR A 63 21.88 -25.03 -5.64
C THR A 63 21.40 -23.91 -6.59
N GLU A 64 20.60 -24.25 -7.59
CA GLU A 64 20.08 -23.33 -8.61
C GLU A 64 19.06 -22.32 -8.04
N THR A 65 18.27 -22.68 -7.02
CA THR A 65 17.24 -21.76 -6.55
C THR A 65 17.76 -20.65 -5.63
N ARG A 66 18.73 -20.96 -4.77
CA ARG A 66 19.48 -19.94 -4.02
C ARG A 66 20.16 -18.93 -4.97
N SER A 67 20.56 -19.40 -6.15
CA SER A 67 21.16 -18.55 -7.19
C SER A 67 20.18 -17.48 -7.71
N PHE A 68 18.89 -17.78 -7.91
CA PHE A 68 17.96 -16.82 -8.50
C PHE A 68 17.67 -15.60 -7.62
N ARG A 69 17.41 -15.80 -6.31
CA ARG A 69 17.23 -14.68 -5.36
C ARG A 69 18.50 -13.87 -5.20
N TYR A 70 19.64 -14.54 -5.09
CA TYR A 70 20.94 -13.88 -5.05
C TYR A 70 21.16 -13.02 -6.30
N ASN A 71 20.85 -13.54 -7.49
CA ASN A 71 20.98 -12.81 -8.75
C ASN A 71 20.00 -11.64 -8.84
N TYR A 72 18.77 -11.78 -8.33
CA TYR A 72 17.82 -10.68 -8.24
C TYR A 72 18.31 -9.56 -7.31
N SER A 73 18.75 -9.93 -6.11
CA SER A 73 19.35 -9.03 -5.12
C SER A 73 20.59 -8.33 -5.71
N LYS A 74 21.46 -9.07 -6.39
CA LYS A 74 22.63 -8.56 -7.09
C LYS A 74 22.26 -7.61 -8.24
N ALA A 75 21.20 -7.90 -9.00
CA ALA A 75 20.73 -6.98 -10.03
C ALA A 75 20.23 -5.67 -9.41
N LEU A 76 19.45 -5.75 -8.32
CA LEU A 76 18.94 -4.60 -7.59
C LEU A 76 20.05 -3.74 -6.96
N SER A 77 21.18 -4.34 -6.56
CA SER A 77 22.32 -3.60 -6.00
C SER A 77 23.04 -2.71 -7.03
N MET A 78 22.81 -2.93 -8.33
CA MET A 78 23.42 -2.13 -9.39
C MET A 78 22.79 -0.73 -9.54
N TYR A 79 21.57 -0.54 -9.02
CA TYR A 79 20.80 0.70 -9.19
C TYR A 79 21.10 1.72 -8.09
N ILE A 80 22.31 2.27 -8.12
CA ILE A 80 22.83 3.20 -7.10
C ILE A 80 22.14 4.57 -7.11
N SER A 81 21.48 4.96 -8.20
CA SER A 81 20.80 6.27 -8.33
C SER A 81 19.28 6.21 -8.20
N LEU A 82 18.73 5.01 -7.97
CA LEU A 82 17.29 4.80 -7.88
C LEU A 82 16.66 5.61 -6.75
N LYS A 83 15.58 6.31 -7.04
CA LYS A 83 14.79 7.09 -6.08
C LYS A 83 13.47 6.41 -5.77
N VAL A 84 12.86 5.80 -6.77
CA VAL A 84 11.54 5.18 -6.71
C VAL A 84 11.62 3.73 -7.19
N LEU A 85 11.14 2.81 -6.37
CA LEU A 85 10.90 1.42 -6.74
C LEU A 85 9.44 1.08 -6.50
N ALA A 86 8.72 0.64 -7.53
CA ALA A 86 7.38 0.09 -7.40
C ALA A 86 7.41 -1.42 -7.68
N VAL A 87 6.99 -2.24 -6.73
CA VAL A 87 7.11 -3.71 -6.79
C VAL A 87 5.92 -4.37 -6.10
N ASN A 88 5.64 -5.61 -6.45
CA ASN A 88 4.81 -6.46 -5.60
C ASN A 88 5.56 -6.78 -4.30
N PHE A 89 4.83 -6.90 -3.20
CA PHE A 89 5.42 -7.20 -1.90
C PHE A 89 6.18 -8.53 -1.93
N SER A 90 5.63 -9.55 -2.58
CA SER A 90 6.23 -10.89 -2.70
C SER A 90 7.63 -10.88 -3.33
N TYR A 91 7.98 -9.83 -4.09
CA TYR A 91 9.27 -9.73 -4.77
C TYR A 91 10.39 -9.35 -3.80
N LEU A 92 10.04 -8.78 -2.65
CA LEU A 92 10.97 -8.40 -1.58
C LEU A 92 11.10 -9.47 -0.50
N VAL A 93 10.25 -10.50 -0.53
CA VAL A 93 10.24 -11.56 0.48
C VAL A 93 11.44 -12.49 0.28
N GLY A 94 12.23 -12.64 1.32
CA GLY A 94 13.43 -13.49 1.40
C GLY A 94 14.00 -13.49 2.81
N ASP A 95 15.16 -14.14 2.98
CA ASP A 95 15.78 -14.36 4.29
C ASP A 95 16.05 -13.00 4.97
N ASN A 96 15.28 -12.68 6.02
CA ASN A 96 15.45 -11.49 6.86
C ASN A 96 15.49 -10.13 6.13
N GLY A 97 14.81 -10.01 4.99
CA GLY A 97 14.69 -8.74 4.25
C GLY A 97 15.96 -8.26 3.54
N GLU A 98 16.89 -9.19 3.23
CA GLU A 98 18.13 -8.90 2.49
C GLU A 98 17.91 -8.17 1.16
N ILE A 99 16.82 -8.45 0.45
CA ILE A 99 16.52 -7.82 -0.85
C ILE A 99 16.34 -6.30 -0.71
N ILE A 100 15.69 -5.83 0.36
CA ILE A 100 15.53 -4.40 0.61
C ILE A 100 16.89 -3.78 0.93
N LEU A 101 17.66 -4.44 1.79
CA LEU A 101 18.95 -3.92 2.26
C LEU A 101 20.04 -3.96 1.17
N SER A 102 19.88 -4.77 0.13
CA SER A 102 20.82 -4.84 -0.99
C SER A 102 20.56 -3.83 -2.09
N LEU A 103 19.46 -3.07 -2.04
CA LEU A 103 19.20 -1.99 -2.99
C LEU A 103 20.36 -1.01 -3.02
N GLY A 104 21.02 -0.86 -4.18
CA GLY A 104 22.22 -0.02 -4.29
C GLY A 104 21.95 1.43 -3.90
N SER A 105 20.80 1.96 -4.32
CA SER A 105 20.36 3.29 -3.91
C SER A 105 20.10 3.45 -2.42
N LEU A 106 19.70 2.37 -1.73
CA LEU A 106 19.52 2.38 -0.29
C LEU A 106 20.88 2.41 0.38
N THR A 107 21.83 1.56 -0.03
CA THR A 107 23.20 1.57 0.52
C THR A 107 23.92 2.90 0.30
N GLU A 108 23.60 3.61 -0.79
CA GLU A 108 24.12 4.95 -1.07
C GLU A 108 23.35 6.09 -0.35
N GLY A 109 22.35 5.78 0.49
CA GLY A 109 21.58 6.78 1.25
C GLY A 109 20.65 7.66 0.40
N CYS A 110 20.44 7.28 -0.85
CA CYS A 110 19.86 8.15 -1.86
C CYS A 110 18.42 7.75 -2.26
N PHE A 111 17.97 6.57 -1.84
CA PHE A 111 16.62 6.04 -2.06
C PHE A 111 15.55 6.86 -1.33
N ARG A 112 14.35 6.96 -1.89
CA ARG A 112 13.29 7.86 -1.39
C ARG A 112 11.91 7.23 -1.30
N GLU A 113 11.55 6.34 -2.21
CA GLU A 113 10.18 5.89 -2.34
C GLU A 113 10.09 4.41 -2.72
N LEU A 114 9.39 3.65 -1.87
CA LEU A 114 9.03 2.26 -2.12
C LEU A 114 7.51 2.16 -2.25
N GLN A 115 7.03 1.74 -3.42
CA GLN A 115 5.62 1.51 -3.67
C GLN A 115 5.33 0.01 -3.71
N LEU A 116 4.60 -0.47 -2.70
CA LEU A 116 4.27 -1.87 -2.50
C LEU A 116 2.84 -2.14 -2.97
N LEU A 117 2.72 -3.10 -3.89
CA LEU A 117 1.46 -3.71 -4.25
C LEU A 117 1.34 -5.06 -3.56
N CYS A 118 0.29 -5.27 -2.77
CA CYS A 118 -0.01 -6.53 -2.11
C CYS A 118 -1.32 -7.08 -2.67
N LEU A 119 -1.23 -8.22 -3.34
CA LEU A 119 -2.36 -8.93 -3.91
C LEU A 119 -2.62 -10.24 -3.16
N GLU A 120 -3.77 -10.86 -3.42
CA GLU A 120 -4.10 -12.19 -2.88
C GLU A 120 -3.08 -13.26 -3.32
N GLU A 121 -2.55 -13.15 -4.54
CA GLU A 121 -1.47 -14.00 -5.01
C GLU A 121 -0.20 -13.84 -4.16
N ASP A 122 0.14 -12.60 -3.78
CA ASP A 122 1.30 -12.33 -2.92
C ASP A 122 1.13 -12.98 -1.54
N LEU A 123 -0.09 -13.00 -1.01
CA LEU A 123 -0.39 -13.69 0.25
C LEU A 123 -0.15 -15.20 0.16
N SER A 124 -0.54 -15.83 -0.95
CA SER A 124 -0.32 -17.28 -1.12
C SER A 124 1.17 -17.64 -1.12
N ILE A 125 2.01 -16.80 -1.75
CA ILE A 125 3.48 -16.90 -1.71
C ILE A 125 4.01 -16.76 -0.29
N VAL A 126 3.51 -15.76 0.42
CA VAL A 126 3.92 -15.46 1.79
C VAL A 126 3.57 -16.62 2.73
N MET A 127 2.35 -17.14 2.61
CA MET A 127 1.85 -18.22 3.45
C MET A 127 2.60 -19.53 3.20
N SER A 128 3.06 -19.79 1.98
CA SER A 128 3.80 -21.01 1.66
C SER A 128 5.26 -20.99 2.14
N LEU A 129 5.82 -19.81 2.39
CA LEU A 129 7.20 -19.63 2.84
C LEU A 129 7.38 -19.83 4.35
N TYR A 130 6.30 -19.72 5.13
CA TYR A 130 6.34 -19.77 6.58
C TYR A 130 5.34 -20.81 7.07
N GLU A 131 5.80 -22.06 7.23
CA GLU A 131 5.02 -23.17 7.81
C GLU A 131 4.95 -23.11 9.36
N GLY A 132 5.47 -22.04 9.99
CA GLY A 132 5.50 -21.87 11.45
C GLY A 132 4.89 -20.55 11.93
N ASP A 133 4.71 -20.42 13.26
CA ASP A 133 4.16 -19.26 13.97
C ASP A 133 5.03 -17.99 13.91
N GLU A 134 5.99 -17.87 12.99
CA GLU A 134 6.78 -16.64 12.86
C GLU A 134 5.89 -15.47 12.41
N GLU A 135 5.88 -14.41 13.23
CA GLU A 135 4.89 -13.33 13.16
C GLU A 135 5.14 -12.30 12.04
N GLU A 136 6.35 -12.23 11.48
CA GLU A 136 6.74 -11.15 10.55
C GLU A 136 7.45 -11.67 9.28
N ILE A 137 6.89 -11.38 8.10
CA ILE A 137 7.49 -11.76 6.80
C ILE A 137 8.79 -10.97 6.55
N LEU A 138 8.73 -9.67 6.84
CA LEU A 138 9.87 -8.77 6.77
C LEU A 138 10.10 -8.25 8.20
N PRO A 139 11.19 -8.69 8.86
CA PRO A 139 11.44 -8.32 10.23
C PRO A 139 11.49 -6.80 10.43
N ASP A 140 10.96 -6.33 11.55
CA ASP A 140 11.03 -4.91 11.94
C ASP A 140 12.46 -4.35 11.96
N SER A 141 13.45 -5.20 12.26
CA SER A 141 14.87 -4.84 12.21
C SER A 141 15.35 -4.42 10.80
N THR A 142 14.77 -4.97 9.74
CA THR A 142 15.07 -4.60 8.35
C THR A 142 14.62 -3.17 8.08
N TRP A 143 13.42 -2.80 8.53
CA TRP A 143 12.88 -1.45 8.37
C TRP A 143 13.65 -0.41 9.20
N ARG A 144 14.07 -0.77 10.42
CA ARG A 144 14.94 0.08 11.24
C ARG A 144 16.25 0.41 10.52
N LYS A 145 16.96 -0.62 10.05
CA LYS A 145 18.20 -0.45 9.27
C LYS A 145 18.00 0.39 8.01
N ALA A 146 16.94 0.10 7.25
CA ALA A 146 16.62 0.86 6.05
C ALA A 146 16.41 2.35 6.34
N ARG A 147 15.74 2.68 7.45
CA ARG A 147 15.54 4.07 7.89
C ARG A 147 16.79 4.74 8.43
N GLU A 148 17.68 4.00 9.10
CA GLU A 148 18.97 4.53 9.54
C GLU A 148 19.80 4.99 8.34
N ILE A 149 19.79 4.22 7.26
CA ILE A 149 20.54 4.54 6.04
C ILE A 149 19.81 5.61 5.20
N CYS A 150 18.49 5.51 5.07
CA CYS A 150 17.64 6.41 4.28
C CYS A 150 16.50 7.00 5.15
N PRO A 151 16.74 8.02 5.98
CA PRO A 151 15.75 8.54 6.94
C PRO A 151 14.54 9.22 6.30
N TYR A 152 14.66 9.65 5.04
CA TYR A 152 13.59 10.28 4.26
C TYR A 152 12.86 9.30 3.34
N MET A 153 13.17 8.00 3.43
CA MET A 153 12.46 6.98 2.67
C MET A 153 10.99 6.93 3.11
N LYS A 154 10.10 6.82 2.11
CA LYS A 154 8.66 6.69 2.29
C LYS A 154 8.17 5.39 1.68
N VAL A 155 7.26 4.73 2.38
CA VAL A 155 6.56 3.54 1.87
C VAL A 155 5.12 3.92 1.52
N TYR A 156 4.72 3.53 0.32
CA TYR A 156 3.36 3.64 -0.20
C TYR A 156 2.85 2.22 -0.39
N MET A 157 1.72 1.87 0.20
CA MET A 157 1.21 0.51 0.16
C MET A 157 -0.21 0.47 -0.36
N ALA A 158 -0.45 -0.41 -1.33
CA ALA A 158 -1.77 -0.73 -1.85
C ALA A 158 -2.05 -2.21 -1.63
N ILE A 159 -3.11 -2.51 -0.88
CA ILE A 159 -3.56 -3.87 -0.59
C ILE A 159 -4.89 -4.10 -1.30
N TYR A 160 -4.96 -5.15 -2.10
CA TYR A 160 -6.13 -5.47 -2.91
C TYR A 160 -6.67 -6.85 -2.57
N SER A 161 -7.96 -6.92 -2.25
CA SER A 161 -8.72 -8.17 -2.03
C SER A 161 -8.18 -9.06 -0.89
N ILE A 162 -7.56 -8.47 0.15
CA ILE A 162 -7.12 -9.19 1.36
C ILE A 162 -8.03 -8.78 2.54
N PRO A 163 -9.01 -9.61 2.93
CA PRO A 163 -10.09 -9.17 3.81
C PRO A 163 -9.74 -9.12 5.29
N GLN A 164 -8.97 -10.07 5.82
CA GLN A 164 -8.78 -10.22 7.26
C GLN A 164 -7.60 -9.42 7.79
N HIS A 165 -7.77 -8.80 8.97
CA HIS A 165 -6.70 -8.05 9.62
C HIS A 165 -5.45 -8.90 9.84
N ASP A 166 -5.59 -10.15 10.29
CA ASP A 166 -4.46 -11.02 10.60
C ASP A 166 -3.62 -11.35 9.36
N LEU A 167 -4.25 -11.43 8.19
CA LEU A 167 -3.56 -11.62 6.90
C LEU A 167 -2.89 -10.32 6.45
N LEU A 168 -3.59 -9.20 6.59
CA LEU A 168 -3.09 -7.87 6.25
C LEU A 168 -1.86 -7.50 7.09
N LYS A 169 -1.91 -7.80 8.40
CA LYS A 169 -0.84 -7.53 9.37
C LYS A 169 0.47 -8.17 8.97
N LYS A 170 0.46 -9.30 8.24
CA LYS A 170 1.69 -9.94 7.76
C LYS A 170 2.54 -9.03 6.86
N PHE A 171 1.89 -8.11 6.13
CA PHE A 171 2.57 -7.15 5.26
C PHE A 171 3.10 -5.92 6.01
N LEU A 172 2.78 -5.76 7.28
CA LEU A 172 3.05 -4.55 8.07
C LEU A 172 4.16 -4.79 9.08
N SER A 173 4.85 -3.72 9.45
CA SER A 173 5.87 -3.76 10.50
C SER A 173 5.96 -2.39 11.18
N PRO A 174 6.06 -2.32 12.53
CA PRO A 174 6.00 -1.05 13.26
C PRO A 174 6.97 0.03 12.77
N SER A 175 8.19 -0.35 12.39
CA SER A 175 9.24 0.59 11.95
C SER A 175 9.16 0.97 10.47
N MET A 176 8.26 0.36 9.70
CA MET A 176 8.03 0.71 8.30
C MET A 176 7.65 2.19 8.17
N PRO A 177 8.31 2.99 7.31
CA PRO A 177 7.96 4.40 7.13
C PRO A 177 6.72 4.55 6.22
N LEU A 178 5.59 3.93 6.62
CA LEU A 178 4.34 3.92 5.88
C LEU A 178 3.70 5.30 5.87
N CYS A 179 3.72 5.96 4.71
CA CYS A 179 3.18 7.30 4.52
C CYS A 179 1.85 7.33 3.76
N SER A 180 1.56 6.29 2.99
CA SER A 180 0.33 6.19 2.20
C SER A 180 -0.18 4.78 2.23
N PHE A 181 -1.45 4.62 2.56
CA PHE A 181 -2.10 3.32 2.61
C PHE A 181 -3.39 3.33 1.79
N HIS A 182 -3.52 2.33 0.91
CA HIS A 182 -4.70 2.09 0.11
C HIS A 182 -5.19 0.66 0.34
N LEU A 183 -6.37 0.50 0.92
CA LEU A 183 -7.08 -0.77 0.99
C LEU A 183 -8.21 -0.77 -0.02
N SER A 184 -8.25 -1.78 -0.88
CA SER A 184 -9.37 -2.01 -1.78
C SER A 184 -9.87 -3.43 -1.66
N SER A 185 -11.18 -3.59 -1.53
CA SER A 185 -11.78 -4.93 -1.50
C SER A 185 -11.85 -5.60 -2.87
N GLY A 186 -11.76 -4.82 -3.94
CA GLY A 186 -12.11 -5.25 -5.28
C GLY A 186 -13.62 -5.32 -5.51
N LEU A 187 -14.01 -5.48 -6.78
CA LEU A 187 -15.40 -5.44 -7.23
C LEU A 187 -16.18 -6.74 -6.95
N ASN A 188 -15.47 -7.85 -6.79
CA ASN A 188 -16.03 -9.18 -6.58
C ASN A 188 -15.91 -9.65 -5.12
N ALA A 189 -15.65 -8.72 -4.19
CA ALA A 189 -15.55 -9.08 -2.78
C ALA A 189 -16.87 -9.66 -2.30
N GLU A 190 -16.81 -10.89 -1.78
CA GLU A 190 -17.88 -11.43 -0.97
C GLU A 190 -18.08 -10.54 0.27
N PRO A 191 -19.32 -10.40 0.76
CA PRO A 191 -19.65 -9.48 1.83
C PRO A 191 -19.21 -10.03 3.20
N PHE A 192 -17.90 -9.99 3.44
CA PHE A 192 -17.25 -10.38 4.69
C PHE A 192 -17.07 -9.18 5.65
N CYS A 193 -16.84 -9.49 6.93
CA CYS A 193 -16.29 -8.55 7.90
C CYS A 193 -14.78 -8.48 7.67
N TRP A 194 -14.27 -7.29 7.35
CA TRP A 194 -12.85 -7.10 7.03
C TRP A 194 -12.04 -6.69 8.26
N GLN A 195 -12.71 -6.42 9.38
CA GLN A 195 -12.07 -5.93 10.61
C GLN A 195 -11.21 -4.70 10.32
N VAL A 196 -11.69 -3.80 9.45
CA VAL A 196 -10.96 -2.60 9.06
C VAL A 196 -10.74 -1.69 10.26
N ASP A 197 -11.64 -1.70 11.24
CA ASP A 197 -11.48 -0.99 12.50
C ASP A 197 -10.23 -1.44 13.26
N ILE A 198 -9.95 -2.75 13.32
CA ILE A 198 -8.74 -3.31 13.93
C ILE A 198 -7.51 -2.84 13.14
N THR A 199 -7.55 -2.92 11.81
CA THR A 199 -6.47 -2.43 10.95
C THR A 199 -6.15 -0.95 11.17
N LEU A 200 -7.18 -0.11 11.28
CA LEU A 200 -7.01 1.31 11.55
C LEU A 200 -6.47 1.58 12.96
N ARG A 201 -6.86 0.80 13.97
CA ARG A 201 -6.26 0.89 15.32
C ARG A 201 -4.77 0.55 15.29
N THR A 202 -4.37 -0.48 14.55
CA THR A 202 -2.96 -0.81 14.33
C THR A 202 -2.21 0.36 13.69
N PHE A 203 -2.79 1.04 12.70
CA PHE A 203 -2.16 2.22 12.09
C PHE A 203 -2.06 3.42 13.03
N ILE A 204 -3.05 3.63 13.88
CA ILE A 204 -2.97 4.69 14.90
C ILE A 204 -1.82 4.41 15.86
N CYS A 205 -1.64 3.15 16.27
CA CYS A 205 -0.55 2.75 17.15
C CYS A 205 0.83 2.88 16.47
N TRP A 206 0.98 2.43 15.22
CA TRP A 206 2.29 2.30 14.58
C TRP A 206 2.67 3.49 13.69
N TYR A 207 1.71 4.13 13.04
CA TYR A 207 1.96 5.07 11.95
C TYR A 207 1.26 6.43 12.12
N SER A 208 0.78 6.76 13.31
CA SER A 208 0.08 8.02 13.60
C SER A 208 0.83 9.26 13.09
N LEU A 209 2.15 9.31 13.30
CA LEU A 209 3.01 10.43 12.91
C LEU A 209 3.59 10.32 11.49
N LEU A 210 3.26 9.27 10.75
CA LEU A 210 3.82 8.99 9.41
C LEU A 210 2.77 9.06 8.31
N LEU A 211 1.53 8.66 8.60
CA LEU A 211 0.48 8.50 7.60
C LEU A 211 -0.01 9.85 7.07
N GLU A 212 0.26 10.10 5.79
CA GLU A 212 -0.16 11.29 5.05
C GLU A 212 -1.39 11.02 4.17
N CYS A 213 -1.57 9.78 3.71
CA CYS A 213 -2.68 9.42 2.83
C CYS A 213 -3.37 8.12 3.27
N LEU A 214 -4.69 8.16 3.36
CA LEU A 214 -5.53 7.00 3.68
C LEU A 214 -6.65 6.86 2.64
N TYR A 215 -6.63 5.75 1.91
CA TYR A 215 -7.63 5.41 0.89
C TYR A 215 -8.30 4.08 1.27
N LEU A 216 -9.61 4.11 1.55
CA LEU A 216 -10.41 2.94 1.94
C LEU A 216 -11.50 2.71 0.91
N HIS A 217 -11.30 1.76 0.02
CA HIS A 217 -12.22 1.43 -1.09
C HIS A 217 -12.88 0.08 -0.82
N LEU A 218 -13.93 0.09 -0.02
CA LEU A 218 -14.55 -1.07 0.60
C LEU A 218 -15.92 -1.37 -0.04
N TRP A 219 -15.92 -2.18 -1.08
CA TRP A 219 -17.13 -2.67 -1.76
C TRP A 219 -17.93 -3.63 -0.88
N GLN A 220 -19.21 -3.32 -0.64
CA GLN A 220 -20.14 -4.16 0.13
C GLN A 220 -19.64 -4.61 1.51
N ASN A 221 -18.67 -3.89 2.08
CA ASN A 221 -18.10 -4.18 3.39
C ASN A 221 -19.17 -4.01 4.49
N ARG A 222 -19.16 -4.93 5.46
CA ARG A 222 -20.13 -4.98 6.56
C ARG A 222 -19.63 -4.30 7.84
N ASP A 223 -18.42 -3.73 7.85
CA ASP A 223 -17.86 -3.12 9.05
C ASP A 223 -18.56 -1.77 9.30
N ILE A 224 -18.90 -1.50 10.57
CA ILE A 224 -19.49 -0.22 10.97
C ILE A 224 -18.35 0.78 11.25
N LEU A 225 -17.92 1.48 10.20
CA LEU A 225 -16.74 2.36 10.27
C LEU A 225 -17.06 3.83 10.60
N ASP A 226 -18.33 4.20 10.72
CA ASP A 226 -18.78 5.57 10.99
C ASP A 226 -18.01 6.22 12.17
N GLY A 227 -17.96 5.53 13.32
CA GLY A 227 -17.25 6.00 14.50
C GLY A 227 -15.72 6.06 14.32
N MET A 228 -15.15 5.07 13.62
CA MET A 228 -13.70 5.02 13.35
C MET A 228 -13.24 6.16 12.44
N LEU A 229 -14.00 6.46 11.38
CA LEU A 229 -13.74 7.58 10.49
C LEU A 229 -13.85 8.91 11.24
N LEU A 230 -14.90 9.08 12.05
CA LEU A 230 -15.18 10.31 12.80
C LEU A 230 -14.16 10.59 13.90
N ASN A 231 -13.92 9.62 14.78
CA ASN A 231 -13.23 9.86 16.04
C ASN A 231 -11.77 9.41 16.01
N ASN A 232 -11.46 8.37 15.27
CA ASN A 232 -10.13 7.77 15.36
C ASN A 232 -9.21 8.33 14.27
N CYS A 233 -9.61 8.28 13.00
CA CYS A 233 -8.73 8.70 11.91
C CYS A 233 -8.42 10.20 11.93
N LEU A 234 -9.43 11.06 12.04
CA LEU A 234 -9.24 12.51 11.95
C LEU A 234 -8.46 13.10 13.12
N ASP A 235 -8.52 12.48 14.30
CA ASP A 235 -7.83 12.96 15.50
C ASP A 235 -6.43 12.37 15.64
N SER A 236 -6.21 11.15 15.12
CA SER A 236 -4.97 10.41 15.37
C SER A 236 -3.88 10.61 14.32
N PHE A 237 -4.22 11.16 13.15
CA PHE A 237 -3.27 11.36 12.03
C PHE A 237 -3.01 12.85 11.78
N PRO A 238 -2.13 13.52 12.55
CA PRO A 238 -1.90 14.95 12.45
C PRO A 238 -1.36 15.40 11.08
N TYR A 239 -0.70 14.52 10.33
CA TYR A 239 -0.13 14.80 9.02
C TYR A 239 -0.99 14.32 7.84
N LEU A 240 -2.23 13.90 8.09
CA LEU A 240 -3.12 13.40 7.05
C LEU A 240 -3.47 14.51 6.04
N LYS A 241 -2.99 14.35 4.81
CA LYS A 241 -3.20 15.23 3.65
C LYS A 241 -4.37 14.78 2.79
N SER A 242 -4.59 13.48 2.68
CA SER A 242 -5.66 12.92 1.85
C SER A 242 -6.41 11.81 2.58
N LEU A 243 -7.73 11.97 2.67
CA LEU A 243 -8.65 10.93 3.12
C LEU A 243 -9.65 10.62 2.00
N GLU A 244 -9.68 9.36 1.57
CA GLU A 244 -10.67 8.85 0.62
C GLU A 244 -11.38 7.65 1.22
N PHE A 245 -12.70 7.71 1.24
CA PHE A 245 -13.56 6.60 1.65
C PHE A 245 -14.58 6.32 0.56
N ILE A 246 -14.63 5.07 0.11
CA ILE A 246 -15.64 4.54 -0.78
C ILE A 246 -16.24 3.33 -0.10
N GLY A 247 -17.49 3.40 0.34
CA GLY A 247 -18.04 2.38 1.22
C GLY A 247 -19.45 2.68 1.70
N ILE A 248 -19.96 1.80 2.56
CA ILE A 248 -21.25 1.99 3.22
C ILE A 248 -21.07 2.94 4.41
N ILE A 249 -21.97 3.92 4.52
CA ILE A 249 -22.12 4.77 5.71
C ILE A 249 -23.42 4.37 6.40
N HIS A 250 -23.35 3.97 7.66
CA HIS A 250 -24.51 3.41 8.37
C HIS A 250 -25.41 4.50 8.96
N HIS A 251 -24.82 5.61 9.42
CA HIS A 251 -25.56 6.71 10.02
C HIS A 251 -25.59 7.92 9.09
N LYS A 252 -26.81 8.42 8.83
CA LYS A 252 -27.06 9.53 7.89
C LYS A 252 -26.30 10.82 8.21
N ASP A 253 -26.02 11.05 9.48
CA ASP A 253 -25.37 12.23 10.02
C ASP A 253 -23.84 12.12 10.06
N THR A 254 -23.27 10.94 9.77
CA THR A 254 -21.81 10.71 9.81
C THR A 254 -21.06 11.67 8.90
N ILE A 255 -21.52 11.86 7.67
CA ILE A 255 -20.83 12.73 6.69
C ILE A 255 -20.87 14.19 7.15
N GLU A 256 -22.01 14.65 7.65
CA GLU A 256 -22.16 16.00 8.18
C GLU A 256 -21.28 16.21 9.42
N LYS A 257 -21.23 15.23 10.32
CA LYS A 257 -20.33 15.23 11.49
C LYS A 257 -18.86 15.27 11.07
N ILE A 258 -18.44 14.52 10.05
CA ILE A 258 -17.07 14.57 9.49
C ILE A 258 -16.77 15.98 8.99
N CYS A 259 -17.68 16.55 8.18
CA CYS A 259 -17.48 17.87 7.59
C CYS A 259 -17.42 18.96 8.66
N LYS A 260 -18.34 18.91 9.64
CA LYS A 260 -18.35 19.82 10.79
C LYS A 260 -17.06 19.71 11.60
N LYS A 261 -16.60 18.49 11.89
CA LYS A 261 -15.35 18.28 12.61
C LYS A 261 -14.15 18.87 11.87
N ILE A 262 -14.05 18.68 10.55
CA ILE A 262 -12.95 19.25 9.76
C ILE A 262 -13.05 20.79 9.68
N LYS A 263 -14.27 21.32 9.57
CA LYS A 263 -14.54 22.77 9.63
C LYS A 263 -14.10 23.36 10.97
N ASP A 264 -14.46 22.74 12.08
CA ASP A 264 -14.19 23.24 13.43
C ASP A 264 -12.74 22.95 13.86
N SER A 265 -12.13 21.89 13.33
CA SER A 265 -10.75 21.53 13.62
C SER A 265 -9.75 22.48 12.97
N LYS A 266 -8.61 22.59 13.63
CA LYS A 266 -7.38 23.11 13.03
C LYS A 266 -6.65 22.02 12.24
N CYS A 267 -7.31 21.03 11.62
CA CYS A 267 -6.62 20.04 10.79
C CYS A 267 -5.84 20.75 9.66
N LEU A 268 -4.57 21.08 9.90
CA LEU A 268 -3.78 21.96 9.05
C LEU A 268 -3.32 21.26 7.77
N ALA A 269 -3.15 19.94 7.83
CA ALA A 269 -2.51 19.17 6.78
C ALA A 269 -3.49 18.73 5.68
N LEU A 270 -4.79 18.55 5.98
CA LEU A 270 -5.74 17.97 5.04
C LEU A 270 -5.90 18.86 3.80
N LYS A 271 -5.73 18.28 2.61
CA LYS A 271 -5.89 18.92 1.30
C LYS A 271 -6.94 18.25 0.42
N LYS A 272 -7.29 17.00 0.70
CA LYS A 272 -8.30 16.25 -0.05
C LYS A 272 -9.17 15.43 0.89
N LEU A 273 -10.49 15.62 0.77
CA LEU A 273 -11.50 14.77 1.37
C LEU A 273 -12.42 14.24 0.27
N ARG A 274 -12.48 12.92 0.12
CA ARG A 274 -13.41 12.27 -0.80
C ARG A 274 -14.20 11.19 -0.09
N ILE A 275 -15.52 11.29 -0.12
CA ILE A 275 -16.44 10.32 0.48
C ILE A 275 -17.46 9.91 -0.58
N LEU A 276 -17.39 8.67 -1.06
CA LEU A 276 -18.35 8.11 -1.99
C LEU A 276 -19.16 7.00 -1.32
N VAL A 277 -20.44 7.28 -1.11
CA VAL A 277 -21.34 6.40 -0.36
C VAL A 277 -21.91 5.34 -1.29
N GLN A 278 -21.75 4.08 -0.91
CA GLN A 278 -22.38 2.94 -1.56
C GLN A 278 -23.81 2.75 -1.08
N ARG A 279 -24.63 2.13 -1.93
CA ARG A 279 -26.05 1.91 -1.65
C ARG A 279 -26.21 0.70 -0.72
N ILE A 280 -27.02 0.86 0.32
CA ILE A 280 -27.59 -0.28 1.04
C ILE A 280 -28.94 -0.62 0.37
N PRO A 281 -29.18 -1.89 -0.05
CA PRO A 281 -30.43 -2.28 -0.71
C PRO A 281 -31.71 -1.93 0.06
N SER A 282 -31.63 -1.83 1.39
CA SER A 282 -32.77 -1.55 2.28
C SER A 282 -33.09 -0.06 2.49
N GLN A 283 -32.27 0.88 2.00
CA GLN A 283 -32.50 2.32 2.19
C GLN A 283 -33.19 2.99 0.98
N CYS A 284 -34.16 3.87 1.26
CA CYS A 284 -34.87 4.64 0.23
C CYS A 284 -33.91 5.54 -0.57
N LYS A 285 -33.81 5.30 -1.89
CA LYS A 285 -32.83 5.90 -2.81
C LYS A 285 -32.86 7.43 -2.89
N LEU A 286 -34.03 8.07 -2.73
CA LEU A 286 -34.19 9.50 -2.99
C LEU A 286 -33.62 10.37 -1.86
N ASN A 287 -33.87 10.00 -0.60
CA ASN A 287 -33.56 10.86 0.55
C ASN A 287 -32.05 10.97 0.78
N LEU A 288 -31.29 9.87 0.66
CA LEU A 288 -29.85 9.88 0.90
C LEU A 288 -29.09 10.69 -0.16
N LYS A 289 -29.49 10.59 -1.43
CA LYS A 289 -28.85 11.33 -2.52
C LYS A 289 -29.04 12.85 -2.34
N LEU A 290 -30.27 13.28 -2.07
CA LEU A 290 -30.57 14.69 -1.83
C LEU A 290 -29.81 15.24 -0.62
N GLU A 291 -29.69 14.43 0.44
CA GLU A 291 -28.94 14.81 1.63
C GLU A 291 -27.44 14.95 1.36
N ILE A 292 -26.84 14.02 0.62
CA ILE A 292 -25.42 14.12 0.21
C ILE A 292 -25.18 15.37 -0.65
N GLU A 293 -26.07 15.67 -1.60
CA GLU A 293 -25.98 16.87 -2.43
C GLU A 293 -26.14 18.16 -1.60
N ARG A 294 -27.02 18.14 -0.59
CA ARG A 294 -27.18 19.23 0.39
C ARG A 294 -25.86 19.48 1.14
N ILE A 295 -25.29 18.43 1.73
CA ILE A 295 -24.03 18.52 2.51
C ILE A 295 -22.87 18.98 1.63
N GLN A 296 -22.72 18.43 0.41
CA GLN A 296 -21.69 18.87 -0.53
C GLN A 296 -21.77 20.38 -0.77
N LYS A 297 -22.96 20.91 -1.09
CA LYS A 297 -23.15 22.35 -1.36
C LYS A 297 -22.89 23.22 -0.14
N GLU A 298 -23.33 22.77 1.04
CA GLU A 298 -23.16 23.50 2.30
C GLU A 298 -21.68 23.70 2.65
N TYR A 299 -20.86 22.65 2.49
CA TYR A 299 -19.46 22.66 2.93
C TYR A 299 -18.45 23.03 1.85
N GLU A 300 -18.83 23.05 0.56
CA GLU A 300 -17.90 23.32 -0.54
C GLU A 300 -17.18 24.67 -0.39
N GLY A 301 -17.91 25.75 -0.07
CA GLY A 301 -17.33 27.07 0.13
C GLY A 301 -16.33 27.11 1.29
N VAL A 302 -16.74 26.55 2.43
CA VAL A 302 -15.91 26.47 3.64
C VAL A 302 -14.61 25.69 3.40
N PHE A 303 -14.70 24.57 2.68
CA PHE A 303 -13.55 23.73 2.38
C PHE A 303 -12.62 24.40 1.35
N ARG A 304 -13.19 25.14 0.38
CA ARG A 304 -12.43 25.93 -0.60
C ARG A 304 -11.60 27.01 0.08
N GLU A 305 -12.17 27.73 1.05
CA GLU A 305 -11.44 28.74 1.85
C GLU A 305 -10.27 28.13 2.64
N LYS A 306 -10.40 26.87 3.07
CA LYS A 306 -9.34 26.10 3.72
C LYS A 306 -8.38 25.39 2.76
N TYR A 307 -8.52 25.57 1.44
CA TYR A 307 -7.74 24.88 0.41
C TYR A 307 -7.87 23.35 0.47
N ILE A 308 -9.06 22.86 0.83
CA ILE A 308 -9.40 21.43 0.88
C ILE A 308 -10.28 21.10 -0.32
N LYS A 309 -9.85 20.17 -1.16
CA LYS A 309 -10.67 19.60 -2.23
C LYS A 309 -11.70 18.65 -1.64
N LEU A 310 -12.95 19.09 -1.60
CA LEU A 310 -14.09 18.31 -1.12
C LEU A 310 -14.82 17.59 -2.27
N GLN A 311 -15.03 16.29 -2.12
CA GLN A 311 -15.90 15.52 -3.00
C GLN A 311 -16.74 14.50 -2.20
N ILE A 312 -18.02 14.79 -2.03
CA ILE A 312 -19.00 13.90 -1.43
C ILE A 312 -19.98 13.49 -2.52
N GLY A 313 -20.31 12.21 -2.61
CA GLY A 313 -21.24 11.73 -3.62
C GLY A 313 -21.74 10.33 -3.37
N MET A 314 -22.70 9.92 -4.19
CA MET A 314 -23.06 8.51 -4.33
C MET A 314 -22.04 7.83 -5.24
N TYR A 315 -21.55 6.66 -4.85
CA TYR A 315 -20.77 5.83 -5.75
C TYR A 315 -21.68 5.31 -6.88
N ARG A 316 -21.25 5.48 -8.14
CA ARG A 316 -21.96 4.99 -9.31
C ARG A 316 -21.39 3.61 -9.65
N CYS A 317 -22.21 2.56 -9.45
CA CYS A 317 -22.00 1.24 -10.04
C CYS A 317 -22.22 1.34 -11.55
#